data_AF-A0A497L5S6-F1
#
_entry.id   AF-A0A497L5S6-F1
#
_cell.length_a   1.000
_cell.length_b   1.000
_cell.length_c   1.000
_cell.angle_alpha   90.00
_cell.angle_beta   90.00
_cell.angle_gamma   90.00
#
_symmetry.space_group_name_H-M   'P 1'
#
loop_
_entity.id
_entity.type
_entity.pdbx_description
1 polymer ?
#
loop_
_entity_poly.entity_id
_entity_poly.type
_entity_poly.pdbx_seq_one_letter_code
_entity_poly.pdbx_strand_id
1 'polypeptide(L)' 'KREVEDALDRLRRAAEGEENLMPYMLEAVKARATIGEIFGVLREIFGEYRPPLVF' A
#
# COMPACT_ATOMS: atom_id res chain seq x y z
N LYS A 1 1.96 -14.04 -10.81
CA LYS A 1 1.09 -13.34 -9.83
C LYS A 1 1.59 -13.46 -8.39
N ARG A 2 2.18 -14.60 -8.02
CA ARG A 2 2.80 -14.81 -6.69
C ARG A 2 3.76 -13.69 -6.24
N GLU A 3 4.61 -13.19 -7.15
CA GLU A 3 5.53 -12.08 -6.83
C GLU A 3 4.83 -10.76 -6.47
N VAL A 4 3.65 -10.49 -7.05
CA VAL A 4 2.84 -9.31 -6.70
C VAL A 4 2.24 -9.49 -5.32
N GLU A 5 1.69 -10.67 -5.04
CA GLU A 5 1.09 -11.00 -3.75
C GLU A 5 2.13 -10.91 -2.62
N ASP A 6 3.33 -11.45 -2.85
CA ASP A 6 4.45 -11.38 -1.89
C ASP A 6 4.91 -9.94 -1.64
N ALA A 7 5.00 -9.11 -2.70
CA ALA A 7 5.39 -7.70 -2.57
C ALA A 7 4.32 -6.87 -1.85
N LEU A 8 3.04 -7.14 -2.10
CA LEU A 8 1.92 -6.46 -1.43
C LEU A 8 1.81 -6.89 0.04
N ASP A 9 2.11 -8.15 0.39
CA ASP A 9 2.14 -8.61 1.78
C ASP A 9 3.27 -7.92 2.58
N ARG A 10 4.45 -7.75 1.97
CA ARG A 10 5.54 -6.97 2.58
C ARG A 10 5.15 -5.50 2.78
N LEU A 11 4.52 -4.89 1.77
CA LEU A 11 4.02 -3.52 1.88
C LEU A 11 2.97 -3.40 2.99
N ARG A 12 2.07 -4.39 3.13
CA ARG A 12 1.08 -4.42 4.21
C ARG A 12 1.76 -4.40 5.58
N ARG A 13 2.71 -5.29 5.82
CA ARG A 13 3.44 -5.36 7.10
C ARG A 13 4.21 -4.09 7.41
N ALA A 14 4.87 -3.51 6.40
CA ALA A 14 5.57 -2.24 6.57
C ALA A 14 4.61 -1.08 6.92
N ALA A 15 3.40 -1.09 6.34
CA ALA A 15 2.36 -0.09 6.60
C ALA A 15 1.64 -0.26 7.94
N GLU A 16 1.62 -1.45 8.52
CA GLU A 16 1.18 -1.67 9.90
C GLU A 16 2.19 -1.13 10.93
N GLY A 17 3.46 -0.98 10.54
CA GLY A 17 4.52 -0.39 11.34
C GLY A 17 4.76 1.10 11.05
N GLU A 18 5.95 1.57 11.44
CA GLU A 18 6.45 2.93 11.18
C GLU A 18 7.60 2.94 10.16
N GLU A 19 7.74 1.87 9.38
CA GLU A 19 8.79 1.75 8.38
C GLU A 19 8.54 2.67 7.17
N ASN A 20 9.61 3.02 6.46
CA ASN A 20 9.48 3.78 5.22
C ASN A 20 8.86 2.91 4.12
N LEU A 21 7.70 3.31 3.60
CA LEU A 21 6.94 2.56 2.58
C LEU A 21 7.52 2.66 1.17
N MET A 22 8.32 3.68 0.87
CA MET A 22 8.89 3.90 -0.47
C MET A 22 9.63 2.69 -1.07
N PRO A 23 10.55 2.01 -0.36
CA PRO A 23 11.21 0.81 -0.88
C PRO A 23 10.23 -0.32 -1.23
N TYR A 24 9.20 -0.54 -0.41
CA TYR A 24 8.20 -1.58 -0.62
C TYR A 24 7.25 -1.26 -1.79
N MET A 25 6.89 0.01 -1.97
CA MET A 25 6.14 0.46 -3.13
C MET A 25 6.94 0.26 -4.43
N LEU A 26 8.25 0.52 -4.41
CA LEU A 26 9.11 0.29 -5.56
C LEU A 26 9.21 -1.20 -5.90
N GLU A 27 9.26 -2.08 -4.90
CA GLU A 27 9.23 -3.54 -5.08
C GLU A 27 7.91 -3.98 -5.73
N ALA A 28 6.77 -3.49 -5.24
CA ALA A 28 5.46 -3.79 -5.81
C ALA A 28 5.36 -3.32 -7.28
N VAL A 29 5.84 -2.11 -7.61
CA VAL A 29 5.86 -1.61 -8.99
C VAL A 29 6.76 -2.46 -9.88
N LYS A 30 7.93 -2.88 -9.40
CA LYS A 30 8.84 -3.79 -10.13
C LYS A 30 8.20 -5.16 -10.38
N ALA A 31 7.41 -5.67 -9.43
CA ALA A 31 6.62 -6.88 -9.58
C ALA A 31 5.42 -6.74 -10.53
N ARG A 32 5.22 -5.55 -11.14
CA ARG A 32 4.08 -5.19 -12.00
C ARG A 32 2.75 -5.10 -11.25
N ALA A 33 2.77 -4.79 -9.95
CA ALA A 33 1.55 -4.44 -9.23
C ALA A 33 0.96 -3.15 -9.80
N THR A 34 -0.36 -3.10 -9.85
CA THR A 34 -1.11 -1.94 -10.30
C THR A 34 -1.25 -0.91 -9.18
N ILE A 35 -1.50 0.34 -9.56
CA ILE A 35 -1.83 1.42 -8.63
C ILE A 35 -3.02 1.01 -7.75
N GLY A 36 -4.05 0.37 -8.32
CA GLY A 36 -5.22 -0.09 -7.57
C GLY A 36 -4.88 -1.10 -6.48
N GLU A 37 -4.02 -2.06 -6.76
CA GLU A 37 -3.59 -3.07 -5.77
C GLU A 37 -2.75 -2.44 -4.64
N ILE A 38 -1.80 -1.57 -4.97
CA ILE A 38 -0.94 -0.89 -4.00
C ILE A 38 -1.78 -0.01 -3.06
N PHE A 39 -2.62 0.87 -3.63
CA PHE A 39 -3.47 1.73 -2.80
C PHE A 39 -4.61 0.99 -2.13
N GLY A 40 -5.04 -0.16 -2.64
CA GLY A 40 -6.00 -1.04 -1.96
C GLY A 40 -5.47 -1.48 -0.59
N VAL A 41 -4.23 -1.99 -0.55
CA VAL A 41 -3.56 -2.38 0.71
C VAL A 41 -3.45 -1.19 1.67
N LEU A 42 -3.04 -0.02 1.16
CA LEU A 42 -2.88 1.17 1.99
C LEU A 42 -4.22 1.66 2.57
N ARG A 43 -5.31 1.57 1.81
CA ARG A 43 -6.66 1.95 2.28
C ARG A 43 -7.19 0.99 3.34
N GLU A 44 -6.84 -0.29 3.29
CA GLU A 44 -7.24 -1.25 4.32
C GLU A 44 -6.60 -0.93 5.68
N ILE A 45 -5.36 -0.41 5.68
CA ILE A 45 -4.62 -0.08 6.91
C ILE A 45 -4.91 1.34 7.39
N PHE A 46 -4.73 2.34 6.53
CA PHE A 46 -4.82 3.75 6.89
C PHE A 46 -6.24 4.32 6.73
N GLY A 47 -7.13 3.61 6.05
CA GLY A 47 -8.42 4.12 5.65
C GLY A 47 -8.33 5.08 4.46
N GLU A 48 -9.43 5.79 4.23
CA GLU A 48 -9.53 6.82 3.20
C GLU A 48 -9.63 8.20 3.85
N TYR A 49 -8.92 9.17 3.29
CA TYR A 49 -9.04 10.56 3.72
C TYR A 49 -10.46 11.06 3.49
N ARG A 50 -11.10 11.57 4.56
CA ARG A 50 -12.39 12.23 4.50
C ARG A 50 -12.20 13.72 4.80
N PRO A 51 -12.50 14.62 3.85
CA PRO A 51 -12.36 16.05 4.10
C PRO A 51 -13.32 16.48 5.22
N PRO A 52 -12.90 17.44 6.09
CA PRO A 52 -13.77 17.96 7.12
C PRO A 52 -14.96 18.70 6.49
N LEU A 53 -16.16 18.41 6.99
CA LEU A 53 -17.36 19.18 6.62
C LEU A 53 -17.32 20.50 7.41
N VAL A 54 -16.76 21.54 6.78
CA VAL A 54 -16.78 22.90 7.32
C VAL A 54 -18.08 23.55 6.85
N PHE A 55 -18.98 23.85 7.79
CA PHE A 55 -20.22 24.60 7.56
C PHE A 55 -20.09 26.01 8.14
#